data_AF-A0A6A8A3J2-F1
#
_entry.id   AF-A0A6A8A3J2-F1
#
_cell.length_a   1.000
_cell.length_b   1.000
_cell.length_c   1.000
_cell.angle_alpha   90.00
_cell.angle_beta   90.00
_cell.angle_gamma   90.00
#
_symmetry.space_group_name_H-M   'P 1'
#
loop_
_entity.id
_entity.type
_entity.pdbx_description
1 polymer ?
#
loop_
_entity_poly.entity_id
_entity_poly.type
_entity_poly.pdbx_seq_one_letter_code
_entity_poly.pdbx_strand_id
1 'polypeptide(L)'
;MRPQISIGNDLPISITLPTPDDVEKKWVGWRVWAVDLHRDADRKLRLNVFADPIDGPKQQEVFEFFLGPLGQTASPRFTALAVACGIRTRLTSVDQLEGRYFATRNGGKLSIDFGSLEFALAPA
;
A
#
# COMPACT_ATOMS: atom_id res chain seq x y z
N MET A 1 -12.12 -9.46 -35.05
CA MET A 1 -12.58 -8.22 -34.39
C MET A 1 -13.75 -8.57 -33.49
N ARG A 2 -13.67 -8.34 -32.18
CA ARG A 2 -14.84 -8.46 -31.30
C ARG A 2 -15.59 -7.12 -31.31
N PRO A 3 -16.91 -7.09 -31.53
CA PRO A 3 -17.68 -5.85 -31.49
C PRO A 3 -17.65 -5.28 -30.06
N GLN A 4 -17.30 -4.01 -29.94
CA GLN A 4 -17.36 -3.27 -28.68
C GLN A 4 -18.79 -2.75 -28.53
N ILE A 5 -19.54 -3.34 -27.61
CA ILE A 5 -20.92 -2.93 -27.33
C ILE A 5 -20.85 -1.76 -26.35
N SER A 6 -21.23 -0.56 -26.82
CA SER A 6 -21.43 0.59 -25.96
C SER A 6 -22.76 0.41 -25.23
N ILE A 7 -22.70 0.13 -23.94
CA ILE A 7 -23.87 0.14 -23.07
C ILE A 7 -23.96 1.59 -22.57
N GLY A 8 -25.04 2.29 -22.92
CA GLY A 8 -25.23 3.72 -22.60
C GLY A 8 -25.20 4.01 -21.09
N ASN A 9 -25.33 5.30 -20.73
CA ASN A 9 -25.27 5.80 -19.34
C ASN A 9 -26.39 5.29 -18.41
N ASP A 10 -27.24 4.38 -18.88
CA ASP A 10 -28.45 3.91 -18.18
C ASP A 10 -28.19 2.72 -17.24
N LEU A 11 -26.94 2.29 -17.09
CA LEU A 11 -26.57 1.28 -16.10
C LEU A 11 -26.62 1.89 -14.69
N PRO A 12 -27.47 1.37 -13.78
CA PRO A 12 -27.45 1.82 -12.40
C PRO A 12 -26.13 1.39 -11.77
N ILE A 13 -25.24 2.37 -11.55
CA ILE A 13 -24.00 2.16 -10.81
C ILE A 13 -24.25 2.35 -9.31
N SER A 14 -23.80 1.39 -8.51
CA SER A 14 -23.73 1.52 -7.06
C SER A 14 -22.28 1.37 -6.65
N ILE A 15 -21.56 2.50 -6.64
CA ILE A 15 -20.15 2.58 -6.28
C ILE A 15 -20.08 3.28 -4.94
N THR A 16 -19.47 2.61 -3.95
CA THR A 16 -19.17 3.25 -2.66
C THR A 16 -17.91 4.10 -2.83
N LEU A 17 -18.04 5.41 -2.60
CA LEU A 17 -16.92 6.33 -2.57
C LEU A 17 -16.42 6.50 -1.13
N PRO A 18 -15.12 6.80 -0.92
CA PRO A 18 -14.60 7.13 0.41
C PRO A 18 -15.32 8.34 1.01
N THR A 19 -15.48 8.35 2.33
CA THR A 19 -16.02 9.52 3.05
C THR A 19 -14.95 10.63 3.16
N PRO A 20 -15.33 11.90 3.36
CA PRO A 20 -14.37 12.97 3.65
C PRO A 20 -13.44 12.60 4.81
N ASP A 21 -13.97 12.03 5.90
CA ASP A 21 -13.19 11.57 7.05
C ASP A 21 -12.15 10.49 6.70
N ASP A 22 -12.44 9.62 5.72
CA ASP A 22 -11.46 8.64 5.23
C ASP A 22 -10.29 9.31 4.49
N VAL A 23 -10.54 10.45 3.84
CA VAL A 23 -9.57 11.21 3.05
C VAL A 23 -8.80 12.20 3.93
N GLU A 24 -9.47 12.80 4.92
CA GLU A 24 -8.96 13.85 5.81
C GLU A 24 -8.13 13.31 6.99
N LYS A 25 -8.02 11.98 7.15
CA LYS A 25 -7.11 11.41 8.14
C LYS A 25 -5.68 11.90 7.91
N LYS A 26 -5.11 12.48 8.97
CA LYS A 26 -3.73 12.95 9.01
C LYS A 26 -2.78 11.82 8.58
N TRP A 27 -1.84 12.17 7.72
CA TRP A 27 -0.76 11.29 7.34
C TRP A 27 0.17 11.01 8.52
N VAL A 28 0.55 9.75 8.68
CA VAL A 28 1.51 9.29 9.68
C VAL A 28 2.75 8.80 8.94
N GLY A 29 3.92 9.25 9.37
CA GLY A 29 5.20 8.86 8.80
C GLY A 29 5.74 7.60 9.46
N TRP A 30 6.29 6.70 8.64
CA TRP A 30 6.75 5.37 9.05
C TRP A 30 8.14 5.06 8.50
N ARG A 31 8.93 4.34 9.29
CA ARG A 31 10.18 3.70 8.86
C ARG A 31 9.99 2.19 8.86
N VAL A 32 10.21 1.54 7.73
CA VAL A 32 10.28 0.07 7.66
C VAL A 32 11.51 -0.40 8.43
N TRP A 33 11.32 -1.20 9.47
CA TRP A 33 12.44 -1.72 10.27
C TRP A 33 12.75 -3.19 9.98
N ALA A 34 11.76 -3.95 9.49
CA ALA A 34 11.95 -5.33 9.05
C ALA A 34 10.89 -5.73 8.03
N VAL A 35 11.18 -6.78 7.26
CA VAL A 35 10.20 -7.48 6.43
C VAL A 35 10.26 -8.98 6.67
N ASP A 36 9.11 -9.65 6.51
CA ASP A 36 9.04 -11.11 6.61
C ASP A 36 8.16 -11.68 5.48
N LEU A 37 8.71 -12.63 4.72
CA LEU A 37 8.06 -13.21 3.56
C LEU A 37 7.77 -14.69 3.81
N HIS A 38 6.50 -15.02 3.93
CA HIS A 38 6.04 -16.39 4.12
C HIS A 38 5.36 -16.93 2.87
N ARG A 39 5.48 -18.25 2.70
CA ARG A 39 4.68 -18.99 1.72
C ARG A 39 3.48 -19.60 2.42
N ASP A 40 2.29 -19.24 1.95
CA ASP A 40 1.03 -19.81 2.44
C ASP A 40 0.71 -21.15 1.76
N ALA A 41 -0.20 -21.93 2.35
CA ALA A 41 -0.62 -23.24 1.87
C ALA A 41 -1.09 -23.23 0.40
N ASP A 42 -1.71 -22.13 -0.02
CA ASP A 42 -2.21 -21.91 -1.39
C ASP A 42 -1.13 -21.48 -2.40
N ARG A 43 0.17 -21.62 -2.07
CA ARG A 43 1.31 -21.11 -2.86
C ARG A 43 1.31 -19.59 -3.07
N LYS A 44 0.45 -18.86 -2.35
CA LYS A 44 0.49 -17.40 -2.26
C LYS A 44 1.63 -16.97 -1.35
N LEU A 45 2.24 -15.83 -1.64
CA LEU A 45 3.27 -15.26 -0.78
C LEU A 45 2.64 -14.17 0.08
N ARG A 46 2.79 -14.27 1.39
CA ARG A 46 2.39 -13.23 2.34
C ARG A 46 3.64 -12.47 2.77
N LEU A 47 3.66 -11.18 2.52
CA LEU A 47 4.71 -10.27 2.93
C LEU A 47 4.20 -9.40 4.08
N ASN A 48 4.89 -9.46 5.21
CA ASN A 48 4.67 -8.60 6.35
C ASN A 48 5.72 -7.49 6.34
N VAL A 49 5.29 -6.24 6.37
CA VAL A 49 6.16 -5.07 6.46
C VAL A 49 5.99 -4.48 7.85
N PHE A 50 7.03 -4.55 8.66
CA PHE A 50 7.03 -4.03 10.02
C PHE A 50 7.58 -2.61 10.02
N ALA A 51 6.84 -1.68 10.61
CA ALA A 51 7.21 -0.28 10.61
C ALA A 51 7.11 0.37 12.00
N ASP A 52 8.05 1.28 12.27
CA ASP A 52 8.04 2.15 13.43
C ASP A 52 7.59 3.55 12.99
N PRO A 53 6.79 4.28 13.80
CA PRO A 53 6.43 5.65 13.50
C PRO A 53 7.68 6.54 13.61
N ILE A 54 7.80 7.52 12.71
CA ILE A 54 8.92 8.47 12.72
C ILE A 54 8.75 9.49 13.84
N ASP A 55 7.52 9.98 14.00
CA ASP A 55 7.14 10.96 15.01
C ASP A 55 6.02 10.37 15.87
N GLY A 56 6.37 9.84 17.04
CA GLY A 56 5.39 9.29 17.97
C GLY A 56 5.97 8.28 18.97
N PRO A 57 5.14 7.81 19.92
CA PRO A 57 5.52 6.69 20.77
C PRO A 57 5.85 5.46 19.90
N LYS A 58 6.77 4.61 20.37
CA LYS A 58 7.15 3.35 19.68
C LYS A 58 5.96 2.38 19.63
N GLN A 59 5.05 2.61 18.70
CA GLN A 59 3.93 1.72 18.41
C GLN A 59 4.20 1.07 17.06
N GLN A 60 4.67 -0.17 17.10
CA GLN A 60 4.98 -0.92 15.89
C GLN A 60 3.68 -1.28 15.17
N GLU A 61 3.69 -1.14 13.85
CA GLU A 61 2.57 -1.55 13.00
C GLU A 61 3.03 -2.55 11.94
N VAL A 62 2.14 -3.48 11.58
CA VAL A 62 2.40 -4.52 10.59
C VAL A 62 1.46 -4.32 9.41
N PHE A 63 2.04 -4.03 8.25
CA PHE A 63 1.31 -3.95 6.99
C PHE A 63 1.46 -5.27 6.24
N GLU A 64 0.38 -6.04 6.17
CA GLU A 64 0.37 -7.34 5.51
C GLU A 64 0.02 -7.21 4.02
N PHE A 65 0.70 -7.93 3.14
CA PHE A 65 0.41 -7.93 1.71
C PHE A 65 0.42 -9.33 1.14
N PHE A 66 -0.44 -9.56 0.16
CA PHE A 66 -0.39 -10.77 -0.65
C PHE A 66 0.25 -10.46 -1.99
N LEU A 67 1.29 -11.23 -2.32
CA LEU A 67 1.92 -11.23 -3.63
C LEU A 67 1.40 -12.44 -4.42
N GLY A 68 1.34 -12.27 -5.73
CA GLY A 68 0.99 -13.35 -6.65
C GLY A 68 2.05 -14.45 -6.69
N PRO A 69 1.84 -15.47 -7.56
CA PRO A 69 2.74 -16.61 -7.64
C PRO A 69 4.20 -16.19 -7.82
N LEU A 70 5.07 -16.68 -6.94
CA LEU A 70 6.51 -16.40 -6.94
C LEU A 70 6.89 -14.90 -6.92
N GLY A 71 6.00 -14.01 -6.49
CA GLY A 71 6.27 -12.58 -6.40
C GLY A 71 6.27 -11.86 -7.76
N GLN A 72 5.72 -12.48 -8.81
CA GLN A 72 5.68 -11.88 -10.15
C GLN A 72 4.62 -10.79 -10.32
N THR A 73 3.61 -10.81 -9.46
CA THR A 73 2.56 -9.79 -9.42
C THR A 73 2.31 -9.36 -7.99
N ALA A 74 1.75 -8.18 -7.80
CA ALA A 74 1.41 -7.65 -6.49
C ALA A 74 0.08 -6.93 -6.53
N SER A 75 -0.55 -6.80 -5.35
CA SER A 75 -1.75 -5.99 -5.22
C SER A 75 -1.46 -4.51 -5.48
N PRO A 76 -2.44 -3.72 -5.97
CA PRO A 76 -2.30 -2.27 -6.11
C PRO A 76 -1.84 -1.58 -4.82
N ARG A 77 -2.25 -2.13 -3.66
CA ARG A 77 -1.87 -1.66 -2.33
C ARG A 77 -0.37 -1.82 -2.08
N PHE A 78 0.19 -2.99 -2.39
CA PHE A 78 1.63 -3.21 -2.26
C PHE A 78 2.43 -2.35 -3.24
N THR A 79 1.97 -2.22 -4.48
CA THR A 79 2.60 -1.35 -5.47
C THR A 79 2.65 0.10 -4.97
N ALA A 80 1.57 0.59 -4.37
CA ALA A 80 1.53 1.92 -3.78
C ALA A 80 2.52 2.08 -2.62
N LEU A 81 2.64 1.09 -1.72
CA LEU A 81 3.68 1.08 -0.69
C LEU A 81 5.10 1.12 -1.30
N ALA A 82 5.40 0.28 -2.28
CA ALA A 82 6.73 0.25 -2.90
C ALA A 82 7.08 1.61 -3.52
N VAL A 83 6.11 2.24 -4.20
CA VAL A 83 6.26 3.60 -4.74
C VAL A 83 6.40 4.63 -3.63
N ALA A 84 5.63 4.54 -2.54
CA ALA A 84 5.78 5.41 -1.38
C ALA A 84 7.19 5.34 -0.77
N CYS A 85 7.78 4.14 -0.72
CA CYS A 85 9.16 3.88 -0.32
C CYS A 85 10.21 4.29 -1.38
N GLY A 86 9.82 4.94 -2.48
CA GLY A 86 10.75 5.41 -3.51
C GLY A 86 11.22 4.35 -4.51
N ILE A 87 10.63 3.16 -4.53
CA ILE A 87 10.93 2.13 -5.54
C ILE A 87 10.10 2.42 -6.80
N ARG A 88 10.76 2.62 -7.94
CA ARG A 88 10.10 3.10 -9.18
C ARG A 88 10.06 2.08 -10.32
N THR A 89 11.00 1.15 -10.37
CA THR A 89 11.18 0.27 -11.53
C THR A 89 10.93 -1.19 -11.18
N ARG A 90 11.74 -1.75 -10.29
CA ARG A 90 11.68 -3.16 -9.94
C ARG A 90 12.14 -3.37 -8.51
N LEU A 91 11.38 -4.18 -7.78
CA LEU A 91 11.79 -4.77 -6.51
C LEU A 91 12.38 -6.16 -6.80
N THR A 92 13.65 -6.37 -6.48
CA THR A 92 14.32 -7.67 -6.72
C THR A 92 14.53 -8.49 -5.44
N SER A 93 14.48 -7.84 -4.28
CA SER A 93 14.37 -8.48 -2.96
C SER A 93 13.45 -7.65 -2.08
N VAL A 94 12.68 -8.29 -1.20
CA VAL A 94 11.84 -7.60 -0.21
C VAL A 94 12.68 -6.81 0.80
N ASP A 95 13.91 -7.24 1.06
CA ASP A 95 14.85 -6.56 1.97
C ASP A 95 15.18 -5.13 1.50
N GLN A 96 14.97 -4.83 0.21
CA GLN A 96 15.12 -3.47 -0.30
C GLN A 96 14.13 -2.48 0.32
N LEU A 97 13.07 -2.96 0.99
CA LEU A 97 12.14 -2.13 1.74
C LEU A 97 12.69 -1.71 3.11
N GLU A 98 13.62 -2.45 3.70
CA GLU A 98 14.15 -2.15 5.03
C GLU A 98 14.89 -0.81 5.05
N GLY A 99 14.70 -0.05 6.13
CA GLY A 99 15.24 1.29 6.29
C GLY A 99 14.57 2.36 5.42
N ARG A 100 13.59 1.99 4.58
CA ARG A 100 12.85 2.97 3.78
C ARG A 100 11.74 3.63 4.57
N TYR A 101 11.37 4.82 4.11
CA TYR A 101 10.36 5.65 4.74
C TYR A 101 9.17 5.83 3.82
N PHE A 102 7.99 5.92 4.42
CA PHE A 102 6.74 6.17 3.74
C PHE A 102 5.77 6.89 4.67
N ALA A 103 4.67 7.37 4.13
CA ALA A 103 3.54 7.87 4.90
C ALA A 103 2.30 7.01 4.63
N THR A 104 1.45 6.87 5.65
CA THR A 104 0.12 6.29 5.49
C THR A 104 -0.96 7.15 6.11
N ARG A 105 -2.18 6.98 5.63
CA ARG A 105 -3.41 7.42 6.33
C ARG A 105 -4.38 6.25 6.44
N ASN A 106 -5.41 6.38 7.25
CA ASN A 106 -6.45 5.35 7.42
C ASN A 106 -5.92 3.91 7.65
N GLY A 107 -4.71 3.75 8.21
CA GLY A 107 -4.05 2.45 8.40
C GLY A 107 -3.63 1.74 7.12
N GLY A 108 -3.51 2.44 5.98
CA GLY A 108 -3.10 1.84 4.71
C GLY A 108 -4.12 0.82 4.18
N LYS A 109 -5.43 1.06 4.37
CA LYS A 109 -6.49 0.15 3.91
C LYS A 109 -6.56 0.08 2.39
N LEU A 110 -6.41 1.21 1.71
CA LEU A 110 -6.49 1.34 0.25
C LEU A 110 -5.14 1.68 -0.36
N SER A 111 -5.01 1.57 -1.69
CA SER A 111 -3.77 1.96 -2.40
C SER A 111 -3.50 3.46 -2.32
N ILE A 112 -4.53 4.30 -2.31
CA ILE A 112 -4.43 5.76 -2.17
C ILE A 112 -3.93 6.18 -0.78
N ASP A 113 -3.95 5.27 0.20
CA ASP A 113 -3.58 5.55 1.58
C ASP A 113 -2.07 5.43 1.84
N PHE A 114 -1.26 5.22 0.79
CA PHE A 114 0.20 5.18 0.87
C PHE A 114 0.78 6.32 0.03
N GLY A 115 1.79 7.00 0.58
CA GLY A 115 2.46 8.08 -0.12
C GLY A 115 3.88 8.34 0.40
N SER A 116 4.60 9.24 -0.27
CA SER A 116 5.95 9.59 0.17
C SER A 116 5.93 10.16 1.59
N LEU A 117 7.07 10.03 2.28
CA LEU A 117 7.24 10.60 3.62
C LEU A 117 6.85 12.09 3.69
N GLU A 118 7.04 12.83 2.59
CA GLU A 118 6.70 14.25 2.47
C GLU A 118 5.25 14.56 2.87
N PHE A 119 4.30 13.65 2.65
CA PHE A 119 2.91 13.86 3.07
C PHE A 119 2.73 13.90 4.59
N ALA A 120 3.55 13.18 5.35
CA ALA A 120 3.53 13.23 6.81
C ALA A 120 4.30 14.44 7.37
N LEU A 121 5.23 15.00 6.60
CA LEU A 121 6.04 16.16 6.99
C LEU A 121 5.43 17.50 6.55
N ALA A 122 4.46 17.47 5.65
CA ALA A 122 3.78 18.68 5.19
C ALA A 122 3.01 19.35 6.35
N PRO A 123 3.07 20.69 6.48
CA PRO A 123 2.27 21.41 7.45
C PRO A 123 0.78 21.18 7.14
N ALA A 124 0.00 20.90 8.18
CA ALA A 124 -1.46 20.78 8.11
C ALA A 124 -2.13 22.12 7.79
#